data_AF-A0A914CLB5-F1
#
_entry.id   AF-A0A914CLB5-F1
#
_cell.length_a   1.000
_cell.length_b   1.000
_cell.length_c   1.000
_cell.angle_alpha   90.00
_cell.angle_beta   90.00
_cell.angle_gamma   90.00
#
_symmetry.space_group_name_H-M   'P 1'
#
loop_
_entity.id
_entity.type
_entity.pdbx_description
1 polymer ?
#
loop_
_entity_poly.entity_id
_entity_poly.type
_entity_poly.pdbx_seq_one_letter_code
_entity_poly.pdbx_strand_id
1 'polypeptide(L)'
;MVAKRNDDEIPFGGGAYFPMDTSCWSEIDPIIVKLHGEVLHLLATNFIQEIREMKITEAEYALLRVISFFTPENHISREAMNKLNSFKLKYINAFNAVVYYSNPGLQAIEISKRVSRLIGLLPVIEQATRLVDDAFVTATLFNWADMQGSLPYEMYMKKNDNTSAQISSFTLF
;
A
#
# COMPACT_ATOMS: atom_id res chain seq x y z
N MET A 1 14.30 11.38 -17.68
CA MET A 1 15.69 11.53 -17.22
C MET A 1 16.14 10.20 -16.65
N VAL A 2 17.27 9.65 -17.11
CA VAL A 2 17.88 8.44 -16.53
C VAL A 2 19.12 8.91 -15.79
N ALA A 3 19.00 9.15 -14.48
CA ALA A 3 20.14 9.40 -13.62
C ALA A 3 20.52 8.11 -12.85
N LYS A 4 21.76 8.13 -12.40
CA LYS A 4 22.46 7.05 -11.71
C LYS A 4 21.73 6.69 -10.41
N ARG A 5 21.28 5.44 -10.30
CA ARG A 5 20.51 4.88 -9.19
C ARG A 5 21.21 5.14 -7.85
N ASN A 6 20.69 6.05 -7.05
CA ASN A 6 21.06 6.19 -5.64
C ASN A 6 20.18 5.28 -4.79
N ASP A 7 20.69 4.77 -3.68
CA ASP A 7 19.92 3.91 -2.77
C ASP A 7 18.73 4.65 -2.12
N ASP A 8 18.63 5.97 -2.28
CA ASP A 8 17.59 6.82 -1.70
C ASP A 8 16.51 7.24 -2.72
N GLU A 9 16.23 6.38 -3.69
CA GLU A 9 15.24 6.61 -4.74
C GLU A 9 14.17 5.50 -4.76
N ILE A 10 12.91 5.89 -4.99
CA ILE A 10 11.80 4.95 -5.18
C ILE A 10 11.62 4.71 -6.68
N PRO A 11 11.92 3.50 -7.19
CA PRO A 11 11.76 3.20 -8.61
C PRO A 11 10.29 2.92 -8.95
N PHE A 12 9.82 3.47 -10.08
CA PHE A 12 8.57 3.10 -10.72
C PHE A 12 8.82 2.06 -11.82
N GLY A 13 7.79 1.27 -12.14
CA GLY A 13 7.89 0.17 -13.13
C GLY A 13 8.32 0.58 -14.54
N GLY A 14 8.21 1.87 -14.89
CA GLY A 14 8.64 2.42 -16.18
C GLY A 14 10.10 2.91 -16.23
N GLY A 15 10.89 2.69 -15.18
CA GLY A 15 12.29 3.17 -15.10
C GLY A 15 12.44 4.63 -14.63
N ALA A 16 11.33 5.32 -14.37
CA ALA A 16 11.32 6.58 -13.62
C ALA A 16 11.57 6.31 -12.13
N TYR A 17 11.97 7.34 -11.40
CA TYR A 17 12.22 7.27 -9.96
C TYR A 17 11.80 8.55 -9.26
N PHE A 18 11.50 8.45 -7.97
CA PHE A 18 11.23 9.61 -7.11
C PHE A 18 12.32 9.74 -6.04
N PRO A 19 12.93 10.93 -5.86
CA PRO A 19 13.93 11.13 -4.83
C PRO A 19 13.30 11.16 -3.44
N MET A 20 13.89 10.44 -2.49
CA MET A 20 13.45 10.45 -1.09
C MET A 20 13.87 11.73 -0.37
N ASP A 21 14.92 12.41 -0.84
CA ASP A 21 15.34 13.70 -0.30
C ASP A 21 14.36 14.81 -0.70
N THR A 22 13.73 15.41 0.32
CA THR A 22 12.77 16.50 0.16
C THR A 22 13.42 17.79 -0.36
N SER A 23 14.74 17.94 -0.23
CA SER A 23 15.48 19.07 -0.80
C SER A 23 15.37 19.12 -2.33
N CYS A 24 15.33 17.95 -2.97
CA CYS A 24 15.21 17.79 -4.42
C CYS A 24 13.78 18.03 -4.94
N TRP A 25 12.77 18.16 -4.07
CA TRP A 25 11.38 18.31 -4.51
C TRP A 25 11.11 19.65 -5.19
N SER A 26 11.97 20.65 -4.96
CA SER A 26 11.90 21.95 -5.65
C SER A 26 12.13 21.84 -7.17
N GLU A 27 12.77 20.76 -7.63
CA GLU A 27 13.07 20.50 -9.04
C GLU A 27 11.99 19.63 -9.73
N ILE A 28 11.02 19.13 -8.96
CA ILE A 28 9.94 18.25 -9.44
C ILE A 28 8.69 19.08 -9.68
N ASP A 29 7.85 18.64 -10.62
CA ASP A 29 6.53 19.24 -10.83
C ASP A 29 5.73 19.32 -9.50
N PRO A 30 5.29 20.53 -9.09
CA PRO A 30 4.54 20.71 -7.85
C PRO A 30 3.27 19.86 -7.75
N ILE A 31 2.63 19.53 -8.88
CA ILE A 31 1.44 18.66 -8.89
C ILE A 31 1.82 17.23 -8.50
N ILE A 32 2.94 16.71 -9.01
CA ILE A 32 3.43 15.37 -8.65
C ILE A 32 3.80 15.32 -7.16
N VAL A 33 4.50 16.35 -6.67
CA VAL A 33 4.86 16.45 -5.25
C VAL A 33 3.61 16.55 -4.38
N LYS A 34 2.61 17.33 -4.78
CA LYS A 34 1.35 17.47 -4.04
C LYS A 34 0.54 16.17 -4.00
N LEU A 35 0.49 15.43 -5.11
CA LEU A 35 -0.31 14.20 -5.20
C LEU A 35 0.39 12.99 -4.55
N HIS A 36 1.72 12.89 -4.67
CA HIS A 36 2.44 11.68 -4.31
C HIS A 36 3.52 11.86 -3.23
N GLY A 37 3.92 13.09 -2.92
CA GLY A 37 5.01 13.36 -1.99
C GLY A 37 4.79 12.76 -0.61
N GLU A 38 3.58 12.89 -0.05
CA GLU A 38 3.25 12.35 1.27
C GLU A 38 3.34 10.81 1.31
N VAL A 39 2.72 10.13 0.34
CA VAL A 39 2.74 8.66 0.30
C VAL A 39 4.14 8.12 0.02
N LEU A 40 4.90 8.77 -0.85
CA LEU A 40 6.27 8.36 -1.16
C LEU A 40 7.18 8.57 0.04
N HIS A 41 7.00 9.65 0.80
CA HIS A 41 7.73 9.87 2.04
C HIS A 41 7.38 8.79 3.08
N LEU A 42 6.09 8.54 3.32
CA LEU A 42 5.62 7.48 4.23
C LEU A 42 6.21 6.11 3.85
N LEU A 43 6.17 5.75 2.57
CA LEU A 43 6.72 4.49 2.08
C LEU A 43 8.24 4.43 2.24
N ALA A 44 8.96 5.53 1.99
CA ALA A 44 10.40 5.58 2.18
C ALA A 44 10.79 5.31 3.64
N THR A 45 10.21 6.09 4.57
CA THR A 45 10.61 6.10 5.98
C THR A 45 10.08 4.93 6.77
N ASN A 46 8.83 4.51 6.54
CA ASN A 46 8.15 3.54 7.39
C ASN A 46 8.03 2.15 6.76
N PHE A 47 8.31 2.00 5.46
CA PHE A 47 8.21 0.72 4.77
C PHE A 47 9.56 0.29 4.19
N ILE A 48 10.11 1.04 3.23
CA ILE A 48 11.33 0.65 2.50
C ILE A 48 12.52 0.53 3.45
N GLN A 49 12.70 1.47 4.37
CA GLN A 49 13.76 1.39 5.38
C GLN A 49 13.61 0.13 6.26
N GLU A 50 12.42 -0.13 6.78
CA GLU A 50 12.13 -1.32 7.59
C GLU A 50 12.37 -2.63 6.83
N ILE A 51 11.97 -2.69 5.55
CA ILE A 51 12.23 -3.84 4.68
C ILE A 51 13.74 -4.10 4.53
N ARG A 52 14.53 -3.04 4.31
CA ARG A 52 15.99 -3.14 4.17
C ARG A 52 16.64 -3.60 5.47
N GLU A 53 16.28 -2.99 6.59
CA GLU A 53 16.84 -3.32 7.90
C GLU A 53 16.55 -4.77 8.30
N MET A 54 15.32 -5.24 8.08
CA MET A 54 14.91 -6.60 8.38
C MET A 54 15.45 -7.65 7.40
N LYS A 55 16.01 -7.22 6.26
CA LYS A 55 16.42 -8.08 5.14
C LYS A 55 15.31 -9.06 4.80
N ILE A 56 14.11 -8.53 4.51
CA ILE A 56 12.95 -9.34 4.21
C ILE A 56 13.23 -10.19 2.97
N THR A 57 12.93 -11.48 3.05
CA THR A 57 13.05 -12.42 1.93
C THR A 57 11.87 -12.28 0.98
N GLU A 58 12.05 -12.72 -0.27
CA GLU A 58 10.95 -12.70 -1.26
C GLU A 58 9.72 -13.49 -0.79
N ALA A 59 9.93 -14.63 -0.10
CA ALA A 59 8.85 -15.43 0.45
C ALA A 59 8.07 -14.71 1.56
N GLU A 60 8.78 -14.01 2.46
CA GLU A 60 8.14 -13.20 3.50
C GLU A 60 7.37 -12.03 2.88
N TYR A 61 7.96 -11.34 1.90
CA TYR A 61 7.28 -10.24 1.20
C TYR A 61 6.03 -10.72 0.44
N ALA A 62 6.10 -11.87 -0.23
CA ALA A 62 4.96 -12.46 -0.93
C ALA A 62 3.82 -12.78 0.04
N LEU A 63 4.11 -13.36 1.19
CA LEU A 63 3.09 -13.63 2.22
C LEU A 63 2.50 -12.36 2.82
N LEU A 64 3.32 -11.33 3.04
CA LEU A 64 2.83 -10.01 3.48
C LEU A 64 1.82 -9.43 2.48
N ARG A 65 2.12 -9.52 1.18
CA ARG A 65 1.19 -9.10 0.11
C ARG A 65 -0.12 -9.87 0.16
N VAL A 66 -0.06 -11.20 0.30
CA VAL A 66 -1.26 -12.04 0.39
C VAL A 66 -2.10 -11.69 1.63
N ILE A 67 -1.47 -11.46 2.78
CA ILE A 67 -2.17 -11.04 3.99
C ILE A 67 -2.83 -9.68 3.81
N SER A 68 -2.14 -8.72 3.16
CA SER A 68 -2.70 -7.38 2.87
C SER A 68 -3.87 -7.44 1.89
N PHE A 69 -3.89 -8.41 0.98
CA PHE A 69 -4.98 -8.60 0.02
C PHE A 69 -6.29 -9.03 0.69
N PHE A 70 -6.23 -9.84 1.74
CA PHE A 70 -7.41 -10.27 2.50
C PHE A 70 -7.82 -9.25 3.58
N THR A 71 -7.72 -7.96 3.27
CA THR A 71 -8.25 -6.89 4.11
C THR A 71 -9.74 -6.74 3.83
N PRO A 72 -10.62 -6.85 4.85
CA PRO A 72 -12.05 -6.78 4.64
C PRO A 72 -12.47 -5.38 4.20
N GLU A 73 -13.20 -5.30 3.09
CA GLU A 73 -13.87 -4.07 2.67
C GLU A 73 -15.26 -3.94 3.30
N ASN A 74 -15.76 -2.71 3.33
CA ASN A 74 -17.14 -2.44 3.71
C ASN A 74 -18.10 -3.14 2.73
N HIS A 75 -19.27 -3.57 3.21
CA HIS A 75 -20.36 -4.16 2.41
C HIS A 75 -20.23 -5.64 2.01
N ILE A 76 -19.31 -6.40 2.60
CA ILE A 76 -19.30 -7.87 2.44
C ILE A 76 -20.28 -8.57 3.40
N SER A 77 -20.79 -9.72 2.99
CA SER A 77 -21.68 -10.52 3.85
C SER A 77 -20.91 -11.06 5.08
N ARG A 78 -21.63 -11.32 6.17
CA ARG A 78 -21.03 -11.91 7.39
C ARG A 78 -20.35 -13.25 7.10
N GLU A 79 -20.90 -14.05 6.19
CA GLU A 79 -20.29 -15.31 5.78
C GLU A 79 -18.97 -15.08 5.03
N ALA A 80 -18.92 -14.10 4.12
CA ALA A 80 -17.70 -13.73 3.41
C ALA A 80 -16.63 -13.19 4.38
N MET A 81 -17.04 -12.36 5.35
CA MET A 81 -16.15 -11.86 6.42
C MET A 81 -15.51 -13.02 7.21
N ASN A 82 -16.31 -14.02 7.59
CA ASN A 82 -15.79 -15.20 8.29
C ASN A 82 -14.78 -15.99 7.43
N LYS A 83 -15.06 -16.15 6.13
CA LYS A 83 -14.15 -16.81 5.18
C LYS A 83 -12.84 -16.03 5.02
N LEU A 84 -12.91 -14.70 4.86
CA LEU A 84 -11.72 -13.84 4.76
C LEU A 84 -10.86 -13.94 6.02
N ASN A 85 -11.46 -13.88 7.21
CA ASN A 85 -10.74 -14.03 8.48
C ASN A 85 -10.07 -15.40 8.59
N SER A 86 -10.74 -16.47 8.13
CA SER A 86 -10.15 -17.81 8.08
C SER A 86 -8.95 -17.88 7.14
N PHE A 87 -9.03 -17.28 5.95
CA PHE A 87 -7.90 -17.20 5.02
C PHE A 87 -6.75 -16.40 5.60
N LYS A 88 -7.02 -15.24 6.19
CA LYS A 88 -6.01 -14.39 6.83
C LYS A 88 -5.26 -15.16 7.92
N LEU A 89 -5.98 -15.90 8.77
CA LEU A 89 -5.38 -16.74 9.81
C LEU A 89 -4.52 -17.86 9.22
N LYS A 90 -4.97 -18.51 8.14
CA LYS A 90 -4.20 -19.55 7.43
C LYS A 90 -2.85 -18.99 6.92
N TYR A 91 -2.86 -17.80 6.32
CA TYR A 91 -1.64 -17.17 5.81
C TYR A 91 -0.73 -16.65 6.94
N ILE A 92 -1.27 -16.17 8.05
CA ILE A 92 -0.48 -15.82 9.25
C ILE A 92 0.22 -17.07 9.81
N ASN A 93 -0.44 -18.23 9.84
CA ASN A 93 0.18 -19.48 10.27
C ASN A 93 1.28 -19.94 9.32
N ALA A 94 1.04 -19.84 8.00
CA ALA A 94 2.07 -20.12 6.99
C ALA A 94 3.27 -19.17 7.12
N PHE A 95 3.01 -17.90 7.42
CA PHE A 95 4.05 -16.89 7.65
C PHE A 95 4.93 -17.22 8.85
N ASN A 96 4.32 -17.58 9.99
CA ASN A 96 5.06 -18.07 11.16
C ASN A 96 5.94 -19.28 10.82
N ALA A 97 5.42 -20.25 10.05
CA ALA A 97 6.17 -21.43 9.64
C ALA A 97 7.35 -21.06 8.73
N VAL A 98 7.15 -20.20 7.74
CA VAL A 98 8.22 -19.74 6.83
C VAL A 98 9.34 -19.04 7.61
N VAL A 99 8.98 -18.15 8.53
CA VAL A 99 9.98 -17.46 9.37
C VAL A 99 10.75 -18.47 10.24
N TYR A 100 10.04 -19.44 10.84
CA TYR A 100 10.65 -20.49 11.66
C TYR A 100 11.64 -21.35 10.87
N TYR A 101 11.21 -21.92 9.74
CA TYR A 101 12.05 -22.82 8.94
C TYR A 101 13.20 -22.10 8.23
N SER A 102 13.04 -20.82 7.90
CA SER A 102 14.11 -20.02 7.30
C SER A 102 15.17 -19.58 8.32
N ASN A 103 14.90 -19.72 9.62
CA ASN A 103 15.77 -19.27 10.69
C ASN A 103 15.94 -20.34 11.79
N PRO A 104 16.53 -21.51 11.48
CA PRO A 104 16.59 -22.66 12.40
C PRO A 104 17.42 -22.42 13.67
N GLY A 105 18.21 -21.33 13.72
CA GLY A 105 19.01 -20.94 14.88
C GLY A 105 18.35 -19.91 15.81
N LEU A 106 17.17 -19.38 15.45
CA LEU A 106 16.48 -18.39 16.28
C LEU A 106 15.63 -19.05 17.36
N GLN A 107 15.62 -18.44 18.54
CA GLN A 107 14.72 -18.83 19.61
C GLN A 107 13.27 -18.44 19.28
N ALA A 108 12.30 -19.14 19.88
CA ALA A 108 10.87 -18.87 19.65
C ALA A 108 10.49 -17.38 19.88
N ILE A 109 11.12 -16.72 20.85
CA ILE A 109 10.89 -15.30 21.12
C ILE A 109 11.41 -14.39 19.99
N GLU A 110 12.52 -14.74 19.36
CA GLU A 110 13.10 -13.96 18.25
C GLU A 110 12.26 -14.12 16.98
N ILE A 111 11.76 -15.33 16.75
CA ILE A 111 10.81 -15.62 15.67
C ILE A 111 9.52 -14.82 15.85
N SER A 112 8.96 -14.82 17.07
CA SER A 112 7.77 -14.03 17.39
C SER A 112 8.02 -12.52 17.19
N LYS A 113 9.16 -11.98 17.63
CA LYS A 113 9.52 -10.58 17.40
C LYS A 113 9.60 -10.25 15.91
N ARG A 114 10.22 -11.12 15.10
CA ARG A 114 10.31 -10.92 13.64
C ARG A 114 8.93 -10.92 13.00
N VAL A 115 8.08 -11.89 13.32
CA VAL A 115 6.71 -11.96 12.79
C VAL A 115 5.89 -10.73 13.20
N SER A 116 5.96 -10.29 14.45
CA SER A 116 5.28 -9.08 14.91
C SER A 116 5.75 -7.83 14.17
N ARG A 117 7.07 -7.68 13.95
CA ARG A 117 7.64 -6.55 13.21
C ARG A 117 7.19 -6.54 11.75
N LEU A 118 7.15 -7.71 11.11
CA LEU A 118 6.65 -7.87 9.74
C LEU A 118 5.15 -7.57 9.61
N ILE A 119 4.32 -8.10 10.50
CA ILE A 119 2.88 -7.80 10.55
C ILE A 119 2.63 -6.31 10.85
N GLY A 120 3.52 -5.68 11.63
CA GLY A 120 3.53 -4.25 11.91
C GLY A 120 3.69 -3.35 10.68
N LEU A 121 4.07 -3.90 9.52
CA LEU A 121 4.09 -3.16 8.26
C LEU A 121 2.71 -3.02 7.62
N LEU A 122 1.74 -3.86 7.97
CA LEU A 122 0.40 -3.84 7.36
C LEU A 122 -0.34 -2.51 7.54
N PRO A 123 -0.34 -1.86 8.72
CA PRO A 123 -0.96 -0.55 8.89
C PRO A 123 -0.31 0.54 8.02
N VAL A 124 1.01 0.46 7.78
CA VAL A 124 1.73 1.39 6.89
C VAL A 124 1.26 1.21 5.45
N ILE A 125 1.11 -0.05 5.00
CA ILE A 125 0.55 -0.37 3.67
C ILE A 125 -0.88 0.18 3.57
N GLU A 126 -1.74 -0.03 4.58
CA GLU A 126 -3.11 0.46 4.57
C GLU A 126 -3.19 1.98 4.49
N GLN A 127 -2.36 2.69 5.26
CA GLN A 127 -2.27 4.15 5.20
C GLN A 127 -1.79 4.64 3.84
N ALA A 128 -0.75 4.01 3.27
CA ALA A 128 -0.26 4.34 1.95
C ALA A 128 -1.35 4.15 0.87
N THR A 129 -2.10 3.04 0.93
CA THR A 129 -3.22 2.79 0.01
C THR A 129 -4.27 3.90 0.09
N ARG A 130 -4.65 4.35 1.29
CA ARG A 130 -5.60 5.47 1.45
C ARG A 130 -5.08 6.76 0.82
N LEU A 131 -3.82 7.12 1.05
CA LEU A 131 -3.21 8.31 0.45
C LEU A 131 -3.15 8.23 -1.08
N VAL A 132 -2.86 7.06 -1.63
CA VAL A 132 -2.90 6.82 -3.08
C VAL A 132 -4.31 6.99 -3.62
N ASP A 133 -5.32 6.43 -2.95
CA ASP A 133 -6.71 6.56 -3.36
C ASP A 133 -7.18 8.02 -3.34
N ASP A 134 -6.86 8.78 -2.29
CA ASP A 134 -7.19 10.20 -2.17
C ASP A 134 -6.50 11.04 -3.26
N ALA A 135 -5.25 10.71 -3.59
CA ALA A 135 -4.50 11.34 -4.67
C ALA A 135 -5.16 11.08 -6.04
N PHE A 136 -5.57 9.83 -6.31
CA PHE A 136 -6.26 9.49 -7.56
C PHE A 136 -7.63 10.15 -7.66
N VAL A 137 -8.42 10.16 -6.59
CA VAL A 137 -9.71 10.87 -6.56
C VAL A 137 -9.51 12.35 -6.86
N THR A 138 -8.53 12.99 -6.23
CA THR A 138 -8.20 14.41 -6.47
C THR A 138 -7.77 14.64 -7.91
N ALA A 139 -6.84 13.83 -8.44
CA ALA A 139 -6.37 13.95 -9.81
C ALA A 139 -7.50 13.81 -10.82
N THR A 140 -8.47 12.93 -10.55
CA THR A 140 -9.63 12.72 -11.42
C THR A 140 -10.63 13.87 -11.34
N LEU A 141 -10.95 14.36 -10.13
CA LEU A 141 -11.90 15.46 -9.95
C LEU A 141 -11.47 16.76 -10.63
N PHE A 142 -10.17 17.04 -10.64
CA PHE A 142 -9.61 18.24 -11.27
C PHE A 142 -9.04 18.00 -12.67
N ASN A 143 -9.19 16.78 -13.22
CA ASN A 143 -8.62 16.39 -14.51
C ASN A 143 -7.12 16.70 -14.64
N TRP A 144 -6.36 16.48 -13.56
CA TRP A 144 -4.92 16.79 -13.48
C TRP A 144 -4.03 15.68 -14.04
N ALA A 145 -4.54 14.46 -14.13
CA ALA A 145 -3.86 13.35 -14.76
C ALA A 145 -4.81 12.82 -15.83
N ASP A 146 -4.46 13.00 -17.11
CA ASP A 146 -5.13 12.32 -18.23
C ASP A 146 -5.01 10.80 -17.98
N MET A 147 -5.96 10.24 -17.22
CA MET A 147 -5.93 8.84 -16.81
C MET A 147 -6.08 7.97 -18.06
N GLN A 148 -4.95 7.45 -18.55
CA GLN A 148 -4.95 6.61 -19.74
C GLN A 148 -5.42 5.21 -19.35
N GLY A 149 -6.62 4.84 -19.82
CA GLY A 149 -7.19 3.49 -19.70
C GLY A 149 -8.54 3.46 -19.01
N SER A 150 -9.38 2.49 -19.40
CA SER A 150 -10.73 2.36 -18.83
C SER A 150 -10.70 1.90 -17.38
N LEU A 151 -9.73 1.07 -16.97
CA LEU A 151 -9.74 0.44 -15.65
C LEU A 151 -9.47 1.42 -14.50
N PRO A 152 -8.42 2.27 -14.51
CA PRO A 152 -8.23 3.26 -13.45
C PRO A 152 -9.40 4.22 -13.35
N TYR A 153 -9.92 4.69 -14.50
CA TYR A 153 -11.10 5.56 -14.55
C TYR A 153 -12.33 4.88 -13.95
N GLU A 154 -12.63 3.63 -14.32
CA GLU A 154 -13.75 2.86 -13.77
C GLU A 154 -13.63 2.63 -12.26
N MET A 155 -12.42 2.36 -11.76
CA MET A 155 -12.19 2.13 -10.34
C MET A 155 -12.46 3.38 -9.48
N TYR A 156 -12.11 4.57 -9.96
CA TYR A 156 -12.18 5.81 -9.19
C TYR A 156 -13.41 6.69 -9.49
N MET A 157 -13.99 6.62 -10.70
CA MET A 157 -15.21 7.39 -11.06
C MET A 157 -16.49 6.63 -10.76
N LYS A 158 -16.57 5.34 -11.13
CA LYS A 158 -17.80 4.54 -10.96
C LYS A 158 -18.10 4.23 -9.49
N LYS A 159 -17.06 4.25 -8.63
CA LYS A 159 -17.20 4.15 -7.17
C LYS A 159 -17.92 5.36 -6.58
N ASN A 160 -17.81 6.55 -7.19
CA ASN A 160 -18.44 7.79 -6.73
C ASN A 160 -19.88 7.99 -7.26
N ASP A 161 -20.25 7.37 -8.38
CA ASP A 161 -21.62 7.44 -8.91
C ASP A 161 -22.64 6.78 -7.96
N ASN A 162 -22.25 5.70 -7.27
CA ASN A 162 -23.10 5.05 -6.27
C ASN A 162 -23.26 5.86 -4.97
N THR A 163 -22.29 6.72 -4.63
CA THR A 163 -22.37 7.63 -3.48
C THR A 163 -23.19 8.89 -3.83
N SER A 164 -23.12 9.33 -5.08
CA SER A 164 -23.91 10.46 -5.61
C SER A 164 -25.41 10.18 -5.55
N ALA A 165 -25.82 8.92 -5.79
CA ALA A 165 -27.20 8.48 -5.65
C ALA A 165 -27.73 8.49 -4.20
N GLN A 166 -26.85 8.46 -3.18
CA GLN A 166 -27.26 8.56 -1.78
C GLN A 166 -27.38 10.02 -1.31
N ILE A 167 -26.55 10.94 -1.81
CA ILE A 167 -26.63 12.36 -1.41
C ILE A 167 -27.91 13.03 -1.94
N SER A 168 -28.44 12.59 -3.09
CA SER A 168 -29.74 13.05 -3.59
C SER A 168 -30.94 12.64 -2.73
N SER A 169 -30.77 11.74 -1.75
CA SER A 169 -31.83 11.33 -0.81
C SER A 169 -31.84 12.11 0.52
N PHE A 170 -30.86 12.98 0.76
CA PHE A 170 -30.74 13.76 2.00
C PHE A 170 -31.11 15.25 1.87
N THR A 171 -31.67 15.68 0.73
CA THR A 171 -32.14 17.07 0.52
C THR A 171 -33.66 17.16 0.31
N LEU A 172 -34.43 16.40 1.09
CA LEU A 172 -35.87 16.57 1.22
C LEU A 172 -36.29 16.28 2.67
N PHE A 173 -35.95 17.19 3.59
CA PHE A 173 -36.75 17.58 4.75
C PHE A 173 -36.37 19.00 5.16
#